data_AF-A0A9E2P0S7-F1
#
_entry.id   AF-A0A9E2P0S7-F1
#
_cell.length_a   1.000
_cell.length_b   1.000
_cell.length_c   1.000
_cell.angle_alpha   90.00
_cell.angle_beta   90.00
_cell.angle_gamma   90.00
#
_symmetry.space_group_name_H-M   'P 1'
#
loop_
_entity.id
_entity.type
_entity.pdbx_description
1 polymer ?
#
loop_
_entity_poly.entity_id
_entity_poly.type
_entity_poly.pdbx_seq_one_letter_code
_entity_poly.pdbx_strand_id
1 'polypeptide(L)'
;MNKNDVRQKLSLILNNSEYIRVSETHPLELYLGKNEKGNPTLRYNGLFQPVKITGNNLLEIKQIKTPDYYSLLFSFNSAENLSLFCNFCEDIITQTENYTGDNGYIEIVNRYNQWKKMFYSSSKLLNENEI
;
A
#
# COMPACT_ATOMS: atom_id res chain seq x y z
N MET A 1 -2.35 13.59 -3.96
CA MET A 1 -3.36 12.81 -4.74
C MET A 1 -4.45 12.39 -3.78
N ASN A 2 -5.74 12.62 -4.07
CA ASN A 2 -6.80 12.29 -3.12
C ASN A 2 -7.31 10.83 -3.30
N LYS A 3 -8.12 10.33 -2.36
CA LYS A 3 -8.66 8.96 -2.41
C LYS A 3 -9.47 8.63 -3.67
N ASN A 4 -10.26 9.57 -4.19
CA ASN A 4 -11.06 9.31 -5.38
C ASN A 4 -10.16 9.10 -6.59
N ASP A 5 -9.07 9.87 -6.69
CA ASP A 5 -8.03 9.69 -7.71
C ASP A 5 -7.38 8.31 -7.58
N VAL A 6 -7.05 7.87 -6.35
CA VAL A 6 -6.51 6.52 -6.09
C VAL A 6 -7.48 5.45 -6.57
N ARG A 7 -8.76 5.57 -6.19
CA ARG A 7 -9.80 4.60 -6.57
C ARG A 7 -9.96 4.53 -8.08
N GLN A 8 -10.00 5.68 -8.75
CA GLN A 8 -10.11 5.75 -10.20
C GLN A 8 -8.90 5.10 -10.87
N LYS A 9 -7.67 5.44 -10.43
CA LYS A 9 -6.44 4.82 -10.93
C LYS A 9 -6.47 3.30 -10.80
N LEU A 10 -6.81 2.77 -9.62
CA LEU A 10 -6.91 1.32 -9.41
C LEU A 10 -7.99 0.67 -10.28
N SER A 11 -9.11 1.35 -10.55
CA SER A 11 -10.20 0.81 -11.39
C SER A 11 -9.82 0.67 -12.86
N LEU A 12 -8.87 1.48 -13.35
CA LEU A 12 -8.40 1.45 -14.73
C LEU A 12 -7.36 0.34 -14.97
N ILE A 13 -6.77 -0.21 -13.91
CA ILE A 13 -5.76 -1.27 -14.00
C ILE A 13 -6.48 -2.61 -14.10
N LEU A 14 -6.49 -3.19 -15.29
CA LEU A 14 -7.25 -4.40 -15.59
C LEU A 14 -6.43 -5.66 -15.35
N ASN A 15 -5.13 -5.64 -15.65
CA ASN A 15 -4.28 -6.83 -15.61
C ASN A 15 -3.68 -7.06 -14.22
N ASN A 16 -3.41 -8.32 -13.90
CA ASN A 16 -2.62 -8.68 -12.72
C ASN A 16 -1.16 -8.32 -12.95
N SER A 17 -0.45 -8.04 -11.86
CA SER A 17 0.96 -7.63 -11.88
C SER A 17 1.24 -6.36 -12.70
N GLU A 18 0.21 -5.57 -12.98
CA GLU A 18 0.31 -4.26 -13.62
C GLU A 18 0.32 -3.16 -12.56
N TYR A 19 1.23 -2.21 -12.72
CA TYR A 19 1.47 -1.12 -11.79
C TYR A 19 1.69 0.18 -12.55
N ILE A 20 1.05 1.26 -12.10
CA ILE A 20 1.20 2.60 -12.66
C ILE A 20 1.78 3.54 -11.60
N ARG A 21 2.65 4.44 -12.04
CA ARG A 21 3.25 5.45 -11.15
C ARG A 21 2.16 6.34 -10.56
N VAL A 22 2.27 6.64 -9.26
CA VAL A 22 1.35 7.56 -8.58
C VAL A 22 1.51 8.96 -9.16
N SER A 23 2.73 9.47 -9.19
CA SER A 23 3.10 10.76 -9.79
C SER A 23 4.57 10.75 -10.20
N GLU A 24 4.88 11.48 -11.28
CA GLU A 24 6.26 11.76 -11.72
C GLU A 24 6.96 12.78 -10.82
N THR A 25 6.20 13.61 -10.10
CA THR A 25 6.74 14.64 -9.20
C THR A 25 6.90 14.16 -7.76
N HIS A 26 6.35 12.99 -7.41
CA HIS A 26 6.48 12.46 -6.06
C HIS A 26 7.91 11.95 -5.83
N PRO A 27 8.60 12.36 -4.74
CA PRO A 27 10.01 12.04 -4.53
C PRO A 27 10.28 10.54 -4.31
N LEU A 28 9.30 9.80 -3.78
CA LEU A 28 9.36 8.35 -3.67
C LEU A 28 8.75 7.64 -4.88
N GLU A 29 9.31 6.49 -5.25
CA GLU A 29 8.77 5.65 -6.32
C GLU A 29 7.57 4.83 -5.86
N LEU A 30 6.42 5.49 -5.78
CA LEU A 30 5.14 4.88 -5.41
C LEU A 30 4.33 4.49 -6.64
N TYR A 31 3.75 3.29 -6.60
CA TYR A 31 2.92 2.74 -7.65
C TYR A 31 1.62 2.18 -7.10
N LEU A 32 0.54 2.36 -7.86
CA LEU A 32 -0.74 1.68 -7.63
C LEU A 32 -0.91 0.59 -8.66
N GLY A 33 -1.47 -0.55 -8.29
CA GLY A 33 -1.56 -1.69 -9.18
C GLY A 33 -2.39 -2.84 -8.65
N LYS A 34 -2.25 -3.98 -9.30
CA LYS A 34 -2.75 -5.28 -8.82
C LYS A 34 -1.59 -6.24 -8.66
N ASN A 35 -1.59 -7.02 -7.58
CA ASN A 35 -0.62 -8.10 -7.44
C ASN A 35 -0.97 -9.29 -8.36
N GLU A 36 -0.19 -10.36 -8.26
CA GLU A 36 -0.34 -11.60 -9.04
C GLU A 36 -1.73 -12.24 -8.90
N LYS A 37 -2.40 -12.02 -7.75
CA LYS A 37 -3.75 -12.53 -7.43
C LYS A 37 -4.87 -11.58 -7.87
N GLY A 38 -4.54 -10.40 -8.41
CA GLY A 38 -5.50 -9.37 -8.78
C GLY A 38 -5.89 -8.41 -7.64
N ASN A 39 -5.26 -8.53 -6.47
CA ASN A 39 -5.56 -7.70 -5.31
C ASN A 39 -5.00 -6.28 -5.49
N PRO A 40 -5.79 -5.22 -5.21
CA PRO A 40 -5.30 -3.84 -5.22
C PRO A 40 -4.04 -3.68 -4.35
N THR A 41 -3.04 -3.01 -4.88
CA THR A 41 -1.70 -2.96 -4.28
C THR A 41 -1.08 -1.57 -4.36
N LEU A 42 -0.50 -1.12 -3.25
CA LEU A 42 0.41 0.02 -3.19
C LEU A 42 1.83 -0.54 -3.10
N ARG A 43 2.70 -0.13 -4.02
CA ARG A 43 4.09 -0.56 -4.11
C ARG A 43 5.01 0.63 -3.94
N TYR A 44 6.01 0.50 -3.09
CA TYR A 44 7.14 1.41 -3.00
C TYR A 44 8.40 0.70 -3.51
N ASN A 45 9.14 1.34 -4.41
CA ASN A 45 10.48 0.94 -4.81
C ASN A 45 11.49 1.97 -4.31
N GLY A 46 12.63 1.51 -3.81
CA GLY A 46 13.69 2.43 -3.44
C GLY A 46 14.91 1.75 -2.83
N LEU A 47 15.93 2.57 -2.60
CA LEU A 47 17.09 2.22 -1.79
C LEU A 47 16.77 2.57 -0.34
N PHE A 48 16.65 1.55 0.51
CA PHE A 48 16.44 1.71 1.93
C PHE A 48 16.97 0.52 2.74
N GLN A 49 17.12 0.68 4.05
CA GLN A 49 17.39 -0.41 5.00
C GLN A 49 16.08 -1.12 5.40
N PRO A 50 15.78 -2.33 4.87
CA PRO A 50 14.51 -2.99 5.16
C PRO A 50 14.48 -3.55 6.58
N VAL A 51 13.41 -3.22 7.31
CA VAL A 51 13.02 -3.94 8.54
C VAL A 51 11.91 -4.93 8.22
N LYS A 52 11.75 -5.99 9.04
CA LYS A 52 10.66 -6.95 8.86
C LYS A 52 9.32 -6.28 9.14
N ILE A 53 8.45 -6.24 8.15
CA ILE A 53 7.08 -5.71 8.26
C ILE A 53 6.10 -6.87 8.12
N THR A 54 5.20 -7.01 9.09
CA THR A 54 4.17 -8.06 9.08
C THR A 54 2.81 -7.50 8.73
N GLY A 55 2.15 -8.17 7.79
CA GLY A 55 0.76 -7.94 7.41
C GLY A 55 -0.26 -8.45 8.41
N ASN A 56 -1.51 -8.48 7.96
CA ASN A 56 -2.64 -9.12 8.63
C ASN A 56 -3.59 -9.72 7.57
N ASN A 57 -4.76 -10.20 7.99
CA ASN A 57 -5.72 -10.85 7.07
C ASN A 57 -6.21 -9.92 5.95
N LEU A 58 -6.30 -8.61 6.20
CA LEU A 58 -6.76 -7.61 5.23
C LEU A 58 -5.65 -7.05 4.36
N LEU A 59 -4.42 -6.97 4.88
CA LEU A 59 -3.29 -6.36 4.18
C LEU A 59 -2.09 -7.33 4.16
N GLU A 60 -1.89 -7.96 3.00
CA GLU A 60 -0.74 -8.79 2.71
C GLU A 60 0.48 -7.90 2.45
N ILE A 61 1.60 -8.21 3.11
CA ILE A 61 2.86 -7.48 2.97
C ILE A 61 3.87 -8.37 2.26
N LYS A 62 4.44 -7.89 1.15
CA LYS A 62 5.54 -8.55 0.45
C LYS A 62 6.74 -7.60 0.41
N GLN A 63 7.89 -8.09 0.86
CA GLN A 63 9.17 -7.39 0.79
C GLN A 63 10.09 -8.13 -0.18
N ILE A 64 10.60 -7.44 -1.18
CA ILE A 64 11.42 -8.03 -2.25
C ILE A 64 12.76 -7.29 -2.27
N LYS A 65 13.85 -8.06 -2.31
CA LYS A 65 15.18 -7.54 -2.63
C LYS A 65 15.48 -7.82 -4.09
N THR A 66 15.83 -6.78 -4.83
CA THR A 66 16.39 -6.88 -6.18
C THR A 66 17.88 -6.54 -6.14
N PRO A 67 18.64 -6.73 -7.23
CA PRO A 67 20.04 -6.29 -7.29
C PRO A 67 20.20 -4.77 -7.05
N ASP A 68 19.24 -3.98 -7.53
CA ASP A 68 19.36 -2.52 -7.61
C ASP A 68 18.57 -1.77 -6.53
N TYR A 69 17.48 -2.36 -6.02
CA TYR A 69 16.57 -1.72 -5.06
C TYR A 69 15.76 -2.73 -4.24
N TYR A 70 15.02 -2.22 -3.26
CA TYR A 70 14.03 -2.97 -2.50
C TYR A 70 12.61 -2.56 -2.89
N SER A 71 11.69 -3.53 -2.86
CA SER A 71 10.26 -3.25 -2.99
C SER A 71 9.52 -3.61 -1.71
N LEU A 72 8.60 -2.73 -1.32
CA LEU A 72 7.59 -2.97 -0.29
C LEU A 72 6.21 -2.89 -0.93
N LEU A 73 5.43 -3.97 -0.81
CA LEU A 73 4.09 -4.07 -1.39
C LEU A 73 3.07 -4.27 -0.28
N PHE A 74 2.04 -3.44 -0.29
CA PHE A 74 0.84 -3.53 0.54
C PHE A 74 -0.32 -3.97 -0.35
N SER A 75 -0.72 -5.24 -0.29
CA SER A 75 -1.81 -5.78 -1.11
C SER A 75 -3.07 -5.98 -0.27
N PHE A 76 -4.19 -5.41 -0.71
CA PHE A 76 -5.46 -5.53 -0.01
C PHE A 76 -6.15 -6.86 -0.35
N ASN A 77 -6.19 -7.76 0.64
CA ASN A 77 -6.67 -9.13 0.51
C ASN A 77 -8.11 -9.28 1.05
N SER A 78 -8.97 -8.32 0.76
CA SER A 78 -10.40 -8.38 1.11
C SER A 78 -11.26 -7.96 -0.07
N ALA A 79 -12.37 -8.67 -0.27
CA ALA A 79 -13.40 -8.31 -1.23
C ALA A 79 -14.22 -7.09 -0.77
N GLU A 80 -14.15 -6.76 0.52
CA GLU A 80 -14.97 -5.73 1.15
C GLU A 80 -14.14 -4.52 1.58
N ASN A 81 -14.77 -3.33 1.53
CA ASN A 81 -14.22 -2.08 2.02
C ASN A 81 -12.93 -1.59 1.31
N LEU A 82 -12.90 -1.65 -0.02
CA LEU A 82 -11.85 -1.02 -0.86
C LEU A 82 -11.61 0.46 -0.50
N SER A 83 -12.66 1.15 -0.02
CA SER A 83 -12.60 2.52 0.48
C SER A 83 -11.54 2.70 1.58
N LEU A 84 -11.40 1.73 2.50
CA LEU A 84 -10.38 1.73 3.54
C LEU A 84 -8.97 1.68 2.95
N PHE A 85 -8.76 0.82 1.95
CA PHE A 85 -7.48 0.72 1.26
C PHE A 85 -7.16 2.00 0.46
N CYS A 86 -8.15 2.62 -0.18
CA CYS A 86 -7.93 3.89 -0.87
C CYS A 86 -7.54 5.02 0.11
N ASN A 87 -8.16 5.09 1.30
CA ASN A 87 -7.76 6.04 2.34
C ASN A 87 -6.30 5.78 2.79
N PHE A 88 -5.94 4.51 2.98
CA PHE A 88 -4.57 4.13 3.33
C PHE A 88 -3.56 4.58 2.26
N CYS A 89 -3.87 4.34 0.98
CA CYS A 89 -2.99 4.77 -0.11
C CYS A 89 -2.86 6.29 -0.20
N GLU A 90 -3.97 7.03 -0.12
CA GLU A 90 -3.98 8.49 -0.07
C GLU A 90 -3.11 9.02 1.08
N ASP A 91 -3.24 8.44 2.27
CA ASP A 91 -2.45 8.81 3.44
C ASP A 91 -0.96 8.58 3.20
N ILE A 92 -0.55 7.39 2.75
CA ILE A 92 0.86 7.09 2.49
C ILE A 92 1.44 8.06 1.45
N ILE A 93 0.72 8.30 0.35
CA ILE A 93 1.17 9.20 -0.71
C ILE A 93 1.32 10.61 -0.15
N THR A 94 0.30 11.14 0.53
CA THR A 94 0.29 12.53 1.01
C THR A 94 1.33 12.77 2.11
N GLN A 95 1.46 11.83 3.05
CA GLN A 95 2.38 11.98 4.18
C GLN A 95 3.85 11.84 3.78
N THR A 96 4.13 11.34 2.57
CA THR A 96 5.50 11.13 2.09
C THR A 96 5.95 12.09 0.98
N GLU A 97 5.14 13.11 0.66
CA GLU A 97 5.42 14.08 -0.42
C GLU A 97 6.72 14.89 -0.21
N ASN A 98 7.21 14.98 1.04
CA ASN A 98 8.43 15.71 1.40
C ASN A 98 9.58 14.80 1.85
N TYR A 99 9.49 13.50 1.58
CA TYR A 99 10.48 12.51 2.03
C TYR A 99 11.19 11.83 0.85
N THR A 100 12.45 11.46 1.06
CA THR A 100 13.29 10.75 0.08
C THR A 100 14.08 9.62 0.74
N GLY A 101 14.44 8.60 -0.03
CA GLY A 101 15.36 7.53 0.40
C GLY A 101 14.91 6.82 1.70
N ASP A 102 15.84 6.62 2.62
CA ASP A 102 15.59 5.95 3.91
C ASP A 102 14.52 6.65 4.75
N ASN A 103 14.49 7.99 4.78
CA ASN A 103 13.50 8.74 5.56
C ASN A 103 12.08 8.50 5.03
N GLY A 104 11.93 8.37 3.70
CA GLY A 104 10.66 8.01 3.09
C GLY A 104 10.21 6.59 3.46
N TYR A 105 11.12 5.64 3.46
CA TYR A 105 10.82 4.28 3.94
C TYR A 105 10.37 4.29 5.40
N ILE A 106 11.11 4.97 6.29
CA ILE A 106 10.77 5.07 7.71
C ILE A 106 9.36 5.65 7.89
N GLU A 107 9.02 6.72 7.16
CA GLU A 107 7.69 7.31 7.27
C GLU A 107 6.59 6.37 6.76
N ILE A 108 6.79 5.66 5.64
CA ILE A 108 5.86 4.62 5.17
C ILE A 108 5.61 3.58 6.25
N VAL A 109 6.65 3.11 6.94
CA VAL A 109 6.52 2.14 8.04
C VAL A 109 5.74 2.73 9.22
N ASN A 110 6.04 3.98 9.60
CA ASN A 110 5.33 4.67 10.67
C ASN A 110 3.84 4.81 10.38
N ARG A 111 3.48 5.29 9.18
CA ARG A 111 2.09 5.40 8.73
C ARG A 111 1.41 4.04 8.70
N TYR A 112 2.07 3.02 8.15
CA TYR A 112 1.52 1.66 8.16
C TYR A 112 1.23 1.15 9.57
N ASN A 113 2.12 1.37 10.54
CA ASN A 113 1.88 0.95 11.92
C ASN A 113 0.68 1.63 12.58
N GLN A 114 0.37 2.88 12.20
CA GLN A 114 -0.85 3.57 12.64
C GLN A 114 -2.10 2.93 12.03
N TRP A 115 -2.09 2.71 10.72
CA TRP A 115 -3.19 2.06 9.99
C TRP A 115 -3.39 0.60 10.37
N LYS A 116 -2.33 -0.11 10.74
CA LYS A 116 -2.37 -1.51 11.15
C LYS A 116 -3.40 -1.73 12.27
N LYS A 117 -3.51 -0.80 13.22
CA LYS A 117 -4.53 -0.81 14.28
C LYS A 117 -5.96 -0.69 13.74
N MET A 118 -6.18 0.17 12.75
CA MET A 118 -7.49 0.37 12.10
C MET A 118 -7.91 -0.83 11.25
N PHE A 119 -6.96 -1.48 10.57
CA PHE A 119 -7.22 -2.73 9.86
C PHE A 119 -7.60 -3.85 10.83
N TYR A 120 -6.96 -3.94 12.01
CA TYR A 120 -7.34 -4.93 13.02
C TYR A 120 -8.75 -4.72 13.58
N SER A 121 -9.12 -3.50 13.97
CA SER A 121 -10.48 -3.23 14.46
C SER A 121 -11.55 -3.52 13.40
N SER A 122 -11.26 -3.20 12.14
CA SER A 122 -12.16 -3.49 11.02
C SER A 122 -12.30 -5.00 10.77
N SER A 123 -11.21 -5.77 10.85
CA SER A 123 -11.26 -7.24 10.68
C SER A 123 -12.07 -7.94 11.78
N LYS A 124 -12.01 -7.43 13.02
CA LYS A 124 -12.75 -8.02 14.14
C LYS A 124 -14.26 -7.82 13.99
N LEU A 125 -14.68 -6.62 13.55
CA LEU A 125 -16.09 -6.33 13.27
C LEU A 125 -16.65 -7.18 12.12
N LEU A 126 -15.84 -7.53 11.12
CA LEU A 126 -16.26 -8.42 10.04
C LEU A 126 -16.46 -9.85 10.54
N ASN A 127 -15.53 -10.37 11.34
CA ASN A 127 -15.61 -11.72 11.89
C ASN A 127 -16.76 -11.90 12.91
N GLU A 128 -17.19 -10.85 13.61
CA GLU A 128 -18.30 -10.91 14.57
C GLU A 128 -19.68 -10.95 13.88
N ASN A 129 -19.77 -10.63 12.57
CA ASN A 129 -21.01 -10.65 11.80
C ASN A 129 -21.24 -11.94 10.98
N GLU A 130 -20.33 -12.92 11.07
CA GLU A 130 -20.56 -14.27 10.54
C GLU A 130 -21.26 -15.12 11.62
N ILE A 131 -22.60 -15.16 11.59
CA ILE A 131 -23.45 -16.08 12.39
C ILE A 131 -23.99 -17.17 11.47
#